data_AF-A0A7S0IAL3-F1
#
_entry.id   AF-A0A7S0IAL3-F1
#
_cell.length_a   1.000
_cell.length_b   1.000
_cell.length_c   1.000
_cell.angle_alpha   90.00
_cell.angle_beta   90.00
_cell.angle_gamma   90.00
#
_symmetry.space_group_name_H-M   'P 1'
#
loop_
_entity.id
_entity.type
_entity.pdbx_description
1 polymer ?
#
loop_
_entity_poly.entity_id
_entity_poly.type
_entity_poly.pdbx_seq_one_letter_code
_entity_poly.pdbx_strand_id
1 'polypeptide(L)'
;AAKAMAATASSTSFHLSARANLGFRRLKTSTSAAEASPSSKLTHVLATASRAGYGRRRPSTVPDCEPATAEEIASLASFIGSKERLLVITGAGCSTESNIPDYRSPTGAYSSGFKPMTHQDFLKTEANQRRYWARSFVGWRRFAEQTAPNDAHRAIAELQRESNVWRLITQNVDRLHQVAGAADVLELHGSTHDVQCLACGAVSCRRRLQRRLADLN
;
A
#
# COMPACT_ATOMS: atom_id res chain seq x y z
N ALA A 1 5.55 -15.97 -33.88
CA ALA A 1 4.34 -16.80 -33.64
C ALA A 1 3.24 -15.93 -33.04
N ALA A 2 2.55 -15.15 -33.89
CA ALA A 2 1.47 -14.24 -33.53
C ALA A 2 0.20 -14.72 -34.23
N LYS A 3 -0.71 -15.34 -33.48
CA LYS A 3 -2.13 -15.60 -33.82
C LYS A 3 -2.72 -16.52 -32.77
N ALA A 4 -3.44 -15.96 -31.81
CA ALA A 4 -4.60 -16.55 -31.14
C ALA A 4 -4.98 -15.65 -29.97
N MET A 5 -6.00 -14.80 -30.16
CA MET A 5 -7.00 -14.39 -29.17
C MET A 5 -7.78 -13.19 -29.73
N ALA A 6 -8.57 -13.47 -30.77
CA ALA A 6 -9.67 -12.60 -31.18
C ALA A 6 -10.90 -13.49 -31.34
N ALA A 7 -11.84 -13.40 -30.39
CA ALA A 7 -13.19 -13.95 -30.49
C ALA A 7 -14.08 -13.16 -29.49
N THR A 8 -14.83 -12.18 -30.01
CA THR A 8 -16.31 -12.15 -30.15
C THR A 8 -17.11 -12.06 -28.85
N ALA A 9 -17.76 -10.91 -28.62
CA ALA A 9 -19.09 -10.69 -28.01
C ALA A 9 -19.27 -9.18 -27.76
N SER A 10 -20.04 -8.46 -28.57
CA SER A 10 -21.49 -8.28 -28.53
C SER A 10 -22.03 -7.58 -27.27
N SER A 11 -22.85 -6.57 -27.53
CA SER A 11 -23.39 -5.55 -26.64
C SER A 11 -24.23 -6.10 -25.49
N THR A 12 -23.95 -5.64 -24.27
CA THR A 12 -24.96 -5.53 -23.20
C THR A 12 -24.47 -4.52 -22.15
N SER A 13 -25.20 -3.42 -22.02
CA SER A 13 -25.15 -2.50 -20.88
C SER A 13 -25.53 -3.27 -19.62
N PHE A 14 -24.83 -3.15 -18.47
CA PHE A 14 -25.46 -3.27 -17.14
C PHE A 14 -24.58 -2.78 -15.97
N HIS A 15 -25.30 -2.14 -15.06
CA HIS A 15 -25.08 -1.68 -13.68
C HIS A 15 -23.93 -2.24 -12.83
N LEU A 16 -23.22 -1.31 -12.17
CA LEU A 16 -22.38 -1.55 -10.98
C LEU A 16 -23.27 -1.99 -9.80
N SER A 17 -23.03 -3.20 -9.28
CA SER A 17 -23.49 -3.61 -7.96
C SER A 17 -22.27 -3.95 -7.10
N ALA A 18 -21.91 -3.06 -6.18
CA ALA A 18 -20.94 -3.33 -5.13
C ALA A 18 -21.72 -3.57 -3.82
N ARG A 19 -21.91 -4.83 -3.45
CA ARG A 19 -22.37 -5.19 -2.09
C ARG A 19 -21.14 -5.36 -1.20
N ALA A 20 -20.84 -4.33 -0.41
CA ALA A 20 -19.92 -4.43 0.71
C ALA A 20 -20.66 -5.04 1.91
N ASN A 21 -20.33 -6.27 2.27
CA ASN A 21 -20.81 -6.91 3.51
C ASN A 21 -20.08 -6.28 4.71
N LEU A 22 -20.72 -5.32 5.37
CA LEU A 22 -20.26 -4.73 6.64
C LEU A 22 -20.65 -5.66 7.81
N GLY A 23 -19.94 -6.78 7.95
CA GLY A 23 -20.12 -7.68 9.09
C GLY A 23 -19.53 -7.07 10.37
N PHE A 24 -20.38 -6.55 11.25
CA PHE A 24 -19.97 -6.11 12.60
C PHE A 24 -19.71 -7.32 13.50
N ARG A 25 -18.44 -7.58 13.84
CA ARG A 25 -18.09 -8.48 14.94
C ARG A 25 -17.89 -7.67 16.23
N ARG A 26 -18.67 -8.02 17.26
CA ARG A 26 -18.53 -7.50 18.63
C ARG A 26 -17.34 -8.20 19.29
N LEU A 27 -16.30 -7.47 19.66
CA LEU A 27 -15.15 -8.01 20.39
C LEU A 27 -15.44 -8.01 21.89
N LYS A 28 -15.18 -9.15 22.55
CA LYS A 28 -15.20 -9.30 24.00
C LYS A 28 -13.85 -8.83 24.56
N THR A 29 -13.88 -8.02 25.59
CA THR A 29 -12.70 -7.62 26.37
C THR A 29 -12.43 -8.67 27.45
N SER A 30 -11.22 -9.23 27.47
CA SER A 30 -10.69 -9.91 28.65
C SER A 30 -9.24 -9.49 28.84
N THR A 31 -8.96 -8.83 29.96
CA THR A 31 -7.66 -8.30 30.38
C THR A 31 -6.89 -9.33 31.20
N SER A 32 -5.59 -9.45 30.94
CA SER A 32 -4.52 -9.61 31.96
C SER A 32 -3.15 -9.77 31.29
N ALA A 33 -2.30 -8.74 31.43
CA ALA A 33 -0.84 -8.84 31.50
C ALA A 33 -0.27 -7.48 31.98
N ALA A 34 0.74 -7.54 32.86
CA ALA A 34 1.30 -6.45 33.67
C ALA A 34 1.60 -5.13 32.92
N GLU A 35 1.20 -4.02 33.54
CA GLU A 35 1.02 -2.70 32.93
C GLU A 35 2.30 -1.85 32.90
N ALA A 36 2.91 -1.71 31.73
CA ALA A 36 3.46 -0.41 31.35
C ALA A 36 2.26 0.51 31.03
N SER A 37 2.23 1.75 31.54
CA SER A 37 1.17 2.71 31.20
C SER A 37 0.98 2.75 29.68
N PRO A 38 -0.26 2.69 29.15
CA PRO A 38 -0.52 2.72 27.71
C PRO A 38 0.24 3.85 26.97
N SER A 39 0.47 4.97 27.68
CA SER A 39 1.24 6.12 27.19
C SER A 39 2.73 5.82 26.94
N SER A 40 3.40 5.01 27.77
CA SER A 40 4.84 4.74 27.62
C SER A 40 5.12 3.77 26.47
N LYS A 41 4.22 2.80 26.24
CA LYS A 41 4.31 1.86 25.12
C LYS A 41 4.07 2.55 23.77
N LEU A 42 3.03 3.39 23.68
CA LEU A 42 2.76 4.20 22.48
C LEU A 42 3.92 5.14 22.15
N THR A 43 4.49 5.80 23.16
CA THR A 43 5.67 6.64 23.00
C THR A 43 6.86 5.83 22.48
N HIS A 44 7.06 4.59 22.95
CA HIS A 44 8.12 3.72 22.45
C HIS A 44 7.92 3.32 20.98
N VAL A 45 6.69 2.93 20.59
CA VAL A 45 6.36 2.58 19.19
C VAL A 45 6.64 3.75 18.26
N LEU A 46 6.17 4.94 18.61
CA LEU A 46 6.37 6.16 17.82
C LEU A 46 7.82 6.62 17.81
N ALA A 47 8.53 6.57 18.94
CA ALA A 47 9.94 6.93 19.01
C ALA A 47 10.82 5.94 18.24
N THR A 48 10.44 4.66 18.18
CA THR A 48 11.14 3.67 17.35
C THR A 48 10.94 3.96 15.87
N ALA A 49 9.70 4.26 15.46
CA ALA A 49 9.40 4.66 14.08
C ALA A 49 10.12 5.96 13.68
N SER A 50 10.19 6.94 14.59
CA SER A 50 10.85 8.23 14.33
C SER A 50 12.38 8.11 14.26
N ARG A 51 13.01 7.31 15.13
CA ARG A 51 14.48 7.19 15.18
C ARG A 51 15.07 6.29 14.10
N ALA A 52 14.29 5.35 13.54
CA ALA A 52 14.80 4.36 12.61
C ALA A 52 15.31 4.96 11.27
N GLY A 53 14.89 6.19 10.93
CA GLY A 53 15.40 6.93 9.78
C GLY A 53 16.79 7.59 9.98
N TYR A 54 17.30 7.69 11.22
CA TYR A 54 18.43 8.56 11.56
C TYR A 54 19.78 7.86 11.80
N GLY A 55 19.94 6.60 11.38
CA GLY A 55 21.20 5.86 11.53
C GLY A 55 21.60 4.92 10.37
N ARG A 56 20.70 4.70 9.39
CA ARG A 56 20.99 3.96 8.16
C ARG A 56 21.08 4.93 6.99
N ARG A 57 21.77 4.53 5.90
CA ARG A 57 21.80 5.32 4.67
C ARG A 57 20.36 5.52 4.18
N ARG A 58 19.87 6.74 4.31
CA ARG A 58 18.49 7.12 3.96
C ARG A 58 18.23 6.86 2.46
N PRO A 59 17.12 6.20 2.10
CA PRO A 59 16.77 6.01 0.69
C PRO A 59 16.61 7.36 -0.03
N SER A 60 17.06 7.44 -1.28
CA SER A 60 16.93 8.65 -2.12
C SER A 60 15.48 9.05 -2.41
N THR A 61 14.54 8.15 -2.13
CA THR A 61 13.09 8.35 -2.26
C THR A 61 12.49 9.13 -1.10
N VAL A 62 13.21 9.32 0.01
CA VAL A 62 12.73 10.09 1.17
C VAL A 62 13.11 11.56 0.98
N PRO A 63 12.13 12.49 0.94
CA PRO A 63 12.41 13.93 0.78
C PRO A 63 13.03 14.51 2.05
N ASP A 64 13.88 15.52 1.91
CA ASP A 64 14.51 16.18 3.07
C ASP A 64 13.50 16.79 4.04
N CYS A 65 13.71 16.53 5.32
CA CYS A 65 12.88 17.03 6.41
C CYS A 65 13.72 17.10 7.69
N GLU A 66 13.40 18.08 8.54
CA GLU A 66 13.93 18.12 9.90
C GLU A 66 13.40 16.94 10.73
N PRO A 67 14.19 16.40 11.66
CA PRO A 67 13.70 15.39 12.60
C PRO A 67 12.56 15.90 13.46
N ALA A 68 11.58 15.03 13.72
CA ALA A 68 10.53 15.31 14.68
C ALA A 68 11.12 15.48 16.10
N THR A 69 10.66 16.48 16.83
CA THR A 69 11.11 16.73 18.21
C THR A 69 10.51 15.72 19.18
N ALA A 70 11.12 15.60 20.37
CA ALA A 70 10.57 14.74 21.42
C ALA A 70 9.17 15.19 21.85
N GLU A 71 8.93 16.51 21.87
CA GLU A 71 7.64 17.13 22.20
C GLU A 71 6.57 16.80 21.15
N GLU A 72 6.91 16.85 19.85
CA GLU A 72 6.00 16.47 18.76
C GLU A 72 5.61 15.00 18.84
N ILE A 73 6.58 14.12 19.10
CA ILE A 73 6.34 12.67 19.29
C ILE A 73 5.44 12.44 20.50
N ALA A 74 5.71 13.10 21.63
CA ALA A 74 4.90 12.98 22.84
C ALA A 74 3.47 13.49 22.64
N SER A 75 3.30 14.61 21.93
CA SER A 75 2.00 15.17 21.56
C SER A 75 1.19 14.18 20.71
N LEU A 76 1.81 13.58 19.70
CA LEU A 76 1.18 12.55 18.87
C LEU A 76 0.83 11.29 19.67
N ALA A 77 1.72 10.84 20.56
CA ALA A 77 1.48 9.69 21.43
C ALA A 77 0.26 9.92 22.34
N SER A 78 0.17 11.10 22.94
CA SER A 78 -0.96 11.52 23.77
C SER A 78 -2.26 11.58 22.96
N PHE A 79 -2.21 12.16 21.76
CA PHE A 79 -3.37 12.19 20.87
C PHE A 79 -3.87 10.79 20.56
N ILE A 80 -3.00 9.87 20.12
CA ILE A 80 -3.36 8.49 19.79
C ILE A 80 -3.90 7.75 21.03
N GLY A 81 -3.23 7.88 22.18
CA GLY A 81 -3.63 7.23 23.43
C GLY A 81 -4.99 7.71 23.96
N SER A 82 -5.41 8.93 23.59
CA SER A 82 -6.73 9.48 23.97
C SER A 82 -7.90 8.98 23.12
N LYS A 83 -7.66 8.19 22.05
CA LYS A 83 -8.71 7.74 21.12
C LYS A 83 -9.00 6.26 21.28
N GLU A 84 -10.28 5.93 21.43
CA GLU A 84 -10.77 4.55 21.45
C GLU A 84 -10.84 3.92 20.05
N ARG A 85 -11.01 4.73 19.00
CA ARG A 85 -11.18 4.26 17.61
C ARG A 85 -10.50 5.21 16.62
N LEU A 86 -9.24 4.94 16.31
CA LEU A 86 -8.51 5.72 15.33
C LEU A 86 -8.73 5.18 13.91
N LEU A 87 -9.02 6.08 12.96
CA LEU A 87 -8.95 5.80 11.54
C LEU A 87 -7.61 6.32 11.01
N VAL A 88 -6.84 5.45 10.38
CA VAL A 88 -5.56 5.82 9.74
C VAL A 88 -5.73 5.79 8.23
N ILE A 89 -5.29 6.86 7.57
CA ILE A 89 -5.24 6.96 6.10
C ILE A 89 -3.78 7.14 5.69
N THR A 90 -3.29 6.28 4.80
CA THR A 90 -1.91 6.35 4.30
C THR A 90 -1.86 6.61 2.80
N GLY A 91 -0.76 7.23 2.38
CA GLY A 91 -0.41 7.46 0.97
C GLY A 91 1.06 7.13 0.70
N ALA A 92 1.53 7.46 -0.50
CA ALA A 92 2.82 6.99 -1.00
C ALA A 92 4.02 7.43 -0.13
N GLY A 93 3.90 8.55 0.58
CA GLY A 93 4.90 9.02 1.55
C GLY A 93 5.28 7.97 2.60
N CYS A 94 4.32 7.15 3.05
CA CYS A 94 4.53 6.06 4.00
C CYS A 94 5.48 4.97 3.47
N SER A 95 5.62 4.84 2.14
CA SER A 95 6.43 3.82 1.48
C SER A 95 7.77 4.35 0.95
N THR A 96 8.07 5.64 1.16
CA THR A 96 9.33 6.26 0.69
C THR A 96 10.56 5.62 1.30
N GLU A 97 10.55 5.33 2.61
CA GLU A 97 11.64 4.60 3.28
C GLU A 97 11.71 3.12 2.88
N SER A 98 10.73 2.62 2.13
CA SER A 98 10.71 1.27 1.56
C SER A 98 11.24 1.24 0.11
N ASN A 99 12.00 2.26 -0.31
CA ASN A 99 12.52 2.46 -1.67
C ASN A 99 11.46 2.66 -2.76
N ILE A 100 10.24 3.07 -2.39
CA ILE A 100 9.17 3.39 -3.33
C ILE A 100 9.03 4.92 -3.39
N PRO A 101 9.35 5.59 -4.52
CA PRO A 101 9.19 7.03 -4.61
C PRO A 101 7.70 7.38 -4.45
N ASP A 102 7.43 8.50 -3.78
CA ASP A 102 6.11 9.09 -3.85
C ASP A 102 5.87 9.77 -5.21
N TYR A 103 4.75 10.44 -5.37
CA TYR A 103 4.41 11.11 -6.63
C TYR A 103 4.83 12.58 -6.67
N ARG A 104 4.78 13.30 -5.55
CA ARG A 104 4.67 14.78 -5.54
C ARG A 104 5.76 15.50 -4.75
N SER A 105 6.55 14.80 -3.95
CA SER A 105 7.68 15.40 -3.27
C SER A 105 8.76 15.82 -4.28
N PRO A 106 9.77 16.61 -3.86
CA PRO A 106 10.87 16.99 -4.75
C PRO A 106 11.59 15.79 -5.39
N THR A 107 11.69 14.67 -4.67
CA THR A 107 12.24 13.38 -5.14
C THR A 107 11.20 12.43 -5.73
N GLY A 108 9.94 12.89 -5.86
CA GLY A 108 8.80 12.10 -6.31
C GLY A 108 8.74 11.91 -7.83
N ALA A 109 7.97 10.93 -8.30
CA ALA A 109 7.93 10.54 -9.71
C ALA A 109 7.57 11.70 -10.66
N TYR A 110 6.69 12.63 -10.27
CA TYR A 110 6.29 13.72 -11.16
C TYR A 110 7.35 14.79 -11.33
N SER A 111 8.34 14.90 -10.43
CA SER A 111 9.45 15.85 -10.60
C SER A 111 10.39 15.47 -11.75
N SER A 112 10.43 14.17 -12.11
CA SER A 112 11.20 13.68 -13.27
C SER A 112 10.43 13.78 -14.60
N GLY A 113 9.26 14.43 -14.62
CA GLY A 113 8.39 14.52 -15.81
C GLY A 113 7.63 13.23 -16.13
N PHE A 114 7.59 12.25 -15.21
CA PHE A 114 6.79 11.03 -15.41
C PHE A 114 5.30 11.38 -15.51
N LYS A 115 4.64 10.85 -16.54
CA LYS A 115 3.19 10.93 -16.71
C LYS A 115 2.58 9.53 -16.62
N PRO A 116 1.62 9.29 -15.72
CA PRO A 116 0.96 8.00 -15.63
C PRO A 116 0.10 7.77 -16.88
N MET A 117 0.01 6.51 -17.31
CA MET A 117 -0.95 6.11 -18.35
C MET A 117 -2.35 6.12 -17.73
N THR A 118 -3.29 6.81 -18.37
CA THR A 118 -4.69 6.81 -17.93
C THR A 118 -5.38 5.48 -18.28
N HIS A 119 -6.46 5.15 -17.58
CA HIS A 119 -7.26 3.97 -17.91
C HIS A 119 -7.80 4.04 -19.35
N GLN A 120 -8.27 5.21 -19.77
CA GLN A 120 -8.73 5.45 -21.13
C GLN A 120 -7.61 5.20 -22.13
N ASP A 121 -6.38 5.70 -21.88
CA ASP A 121 -5.24 5.45 -22.77
C ASP A 121 -4.86 3.97 -22.83
N PHE A 122 -4.89 3.26 -21.71
CA PHE A 122 -4.63 1.83 -21.66
C PHE A 122 -5.61 1.05 -22.55
N LEU A 123 -6.90 1.41 -22.54
CA LEU A 123 -7.93 0.73 -23.33
C LEU A 123 -7.92 1.09 -24.82
N LYS A 124 -7.32 2.21 -25.22
CA LYS A 124 -7.37 2.71 -26.61
C LYS A 124 -6.80 1.72 -27.65
N THR A 125 -5.68 1.08 -27.37
CA THR A 125 -5.00 0.20 -28.35
C THR A 125 -4.27 -0.96 -27.68
N GLU A 126 -4.13 -2.09 -28.39
CA GLU A 126 -3.28 -3.20 -27.93
C GLU A 126 -1.81 -2.77 -27.73
N ALA A 127 -1.32 -1.83 -28.54
CA ALA A 127 0.04 -1.31 -28.41
C ALA A 127 0.25 -0.61 -27.05
N ASN A 128 -0.75 0.14 -26.56
CA ASN A 128 -0.70 0.76 -25.24
C ASN A 128 -0.70 -0.29 -24.12
N GLN A 129 -1.52 -1.34 -24.25
CA GLN A 129 -1.55 -2.45 -23.30
C GLN A 129 -0.21 -3.19 -23.26
N ARG A 130 0.38 -3.50 -24.42
CA ARG A 130 1.71 -4.12 -24.53
C ARG A 130 2.79 -3.23 -23.91
N ARG A 131 2.76 -1.92 -24.18
CA ARG A 131 3.71 -0.96 -23.58
C ARG A 131 3.59 -0.91 -22.05
N TYR A 132 2.37 -0.89 -21.52
CA TYR A 132 2.14 -0.94 -20.08
C TYR A 132 2.69 -2.23 -19.47
N TRP A 133 2.34 -3.39 -20.04
CA TRP A 133 2.75 -4.69 -19.51
C TRP A 133 4.25 -4.94 -19.65
N ALA A 134 4.90 -4.48 -20.72
CA ALA A 134 6.36 -4.55 -20.86
C ALA A 134 7.08 -3.77 -19.74
N ARG A 135 6.64 -2.54 -19.47
CA ARG A 135 7.19 -1.73 -18.36
C ARG A 135 6.88 -2.36 -16.99
N SER A 136 5.66 -2.85 -16.80
CA SER A 136 5.24 -3.54 -15.57
C SER A 136 6.05 -4.83 -15.35
N PHE A 137 6.35 -5.59 -16.39
CA PHE A 137 7.13 -6.82 -16.31
C PHE A 137 8.55 -6.55 -15.80
N VAL A 138 9.22 -5.54 -16.36
CA VAL A 138 10.57 -5.12 -15.93
C VAL A 138 10.53 -4.53 -14.52
N GLY A 139 9.58 -3.64 -14.23
CA GLY A 139 9.46 -2.97 -12.94
C GLY A 139 9.07 -3.90 -11.79
N TRP A 140 8.28 -4.95 -12.07
CA TRP A 140 7.79 -5.87 -11.06
C TRP A 140 8.90 -6.61 -10.32
N ARG A 141 9.95 -7.04 -11.03
CA ARG A 141 11.08 -7.74 -10.41
C ARG A 141 11.76 -6.84 -9.37
N ARG A 142 12.07 -5.60 -9.76
CA ARG A 142 12.67 -4.61 -8.87
C ARG A 142 11.78 -4.34 -7.65
N PHE A 143 10.48 -4.14 -7.87
CA PHE A 143 9.52 -3.94 -6.80
C PHE A 143 9.49 -5.14 -5.83
N ALA A 144 9.34 -6.36 -6.34
CA ALA A 144 9.21 -7.56 -5.52
C ALA A 144 10.48 -7.93 -4.75
N GLU A 145 11.67 -7.62 -5.29
CA GLU A 145 12.95 -7.96 -4.67
C GLU A 145 13.48 -6.87 -3.71
N GLN A 146 13.12 -5.60 -3.93
CA GLN A 146 13.76 -4.46 -3.24
C GLN A 146 12.84 -3.72 -2.26
N THR A 147 11.58 -4.13 -2.14
CA THR A 147 10.62 -3.48 -1.24
C THR A 147 10.27 -4.41 -0.09
N ALA A 148 10.27 -3.86 1.11
CA ALA A 148 9.84 -4.50 2.34
C ALA A 148 9.22 -3.43 3.23
N PRO A 149 8.32 -3.78 4.16
CA PRO A 149 7.74 -2.78 5.05
C PRO A 149 8.83 -2.07 5.87
N ASN A 150 8.65 -0.77 6.08
CA ASN A 150 9.46 0.03 7.01
C ASN A 150 8.81 0.12 8.40
N ASP A 151 9.40 0.91 9.29
CA ASP A 151 8.93 1.04 10.67
C ASP A 151 7.58 1.72 10.79
N ALA A 152 7.21 2.61 9.86
CA ALA A 152 5.86 3.19 9.83
C ALA A 152 4.79 2.10 9.63
N HIS A 153 4.99 1.18 8.67
CA HIS A 153 4.06 0.06 8.44
C HIS A 153 3.96 -0.86 9.67
N ARG A 154 5.12 -1.19 10.28
CA ARG A 154 5.17 -2.03 11.49
C ARG A 154 4.47 -1.37 12.67
N ALA A 155 4.72 -0.07 12.89
CA ALA A 155 4.09 0.70 13.95
C ALA A 155 2.56 0.75 13.77
N ILE A 156 2.07 0.99 12.56
CA ILE A 156 0.63 1.00 12.28
C ILE A 156 0.01 -0.40 12.52
N ALA A 157 0.67 -1.47 12.06
CA ALA A 157 0.21 -2.84 12.31
C ALA A 157 0.19 -3.16 13.81
N GLU A 158 1.17 -2.67 14.57
CA GLU A 158 1.21 -2.79 16.03
C GLU A 158 0.06 -2.05 16.72
N LEU A 159 -0.16 -0.78 16.37
CA LEU A 159 -1.27 0.01 16.90
C LEU A 159 -2.64 -0.60 16.56
N GLN A 160 -2.73 -1.31 15.43
CA GLN A 160 -3.94 -2.05 15.07
C GLN A 160 -4.13 -3.30 15.94
N ARG A 161 -3.07 -4.06 16.22
CA ARG A 161 -3.12 -5.20 17.16
C ARG A 161 -3.53 -4.78 18.57
N GLU A 162 -3.09 -3.60 19.00
CA GLU A 162 -3.44 -3.02 20.31
C GLU A 162 -4.85 -2.42 20.35
N SER A 163 -5.61 -2.51 19.26
CA SER A 163 -6.97 -1.99 19.09
C SER A 163 -7.10 -0.46 19.10
N ASN A 164 -6.00 0.29 19.11
CA ASN A 164 -6.04 1.75 18.94
C ASN A 164 -6.46 2.14 17.52
N VAL A 165 -5.94 1.44 16.51
CA VAL A 165 -6.34 1.64 15.10
C VAL A 165 -7.53 0.75 14.79
N TRP A 166 -8.71 1.37 14.71
CA TRP A 166 -9.94 0.68 14.36
C TRP A 166 -9.99 0.31 12.87
N ARG A 167 -9.50 1.20 11.98
CA ARG A 167 -9.47 0.96 10.53
C ARG A 167 -8.23 1.58 9.89
N LEU A 168 -7.71 0.88 8.89
CA LEU A 168 -6.61 1.34 8.05
C LEU A 168 -7.10 1.42 6.60
N ILE A 169 -7.00 2.62 6.03
CA ILE A 169 -7.26 2.90 4.63
C ILE A 169 -5.94 3.29 3.98
N THR A 170 -5.67 2.76 2.79
CA THR A 170 -4.47 3.13 2.03
C THR A 170 -4.82 3.47 0.59
N GLN A 171 -4.16 4.51 0.07
CA GLN A 171 -4.11 4.82 -1.35
C GLN A 171 -3.00 4.04 -2.07
N ASN A 172 -2.13 3.36 -1.31
CA ASN A 172 -1.01 2.63 -1.87
C ASN A 172 -1.48 1.29 -2.46
N VAL A 173 -0.79 0.86 -3.50
CA VAL A 173 -1.07 -0.38 -4.24
C VAL A 173 0.01 -1.45 -4.02
N ASP A 174 0.88 -1.25 -3.02
CA ASP A 174 2.12 -1.99 -2.78
C ASP A 174 1.98 -3.20 -1.82
N ARG A 175 0.90 -3.25 -1.03
CA ARG A 175 0.64 -4.24 0.03
C ARG A 175 1.64 -4.27 1.19
N LEU A 176 2.42 -3.22 1.41
CA LEU A 176 3.40 -3.22 2.50
C LEU A 176 2.75 -3.23 3.89
N HIS A 177 1.54 -2.69 4.06
CA HIS A 177 0.78 -2.80 5.31
C HIS A 177 0.42 -4.26 5.65
N GLN A 178 -0.07 -5.02 4.67
CA GLN A 178 -0.42 -6.42 4.84
C GLN A 178 0.83 -7.26 5.13
N VAL A 179 1.95 -7.00 4.45
CA VAL A 179 3.23 -7.67 4.72
C VAL A 179 3.76 -7.32 6.12
N ALA A 180 3.49 -6.13 6.65
CA ALA A 180 3.80 -5.74 8.02
C ALA A 180 2.88 -6.38 9.08
N GLY A 181 1.84 -7.11 8.67
CA GLY A 181 0.88 -7.77 9.56
C GLY A 181 -0.36 -6.94 9.89
N ALA A 182 -0.61 -5.83 9.19
CA ALA A 182 -1.89 -5.12 9.31
C ALA A 182 -3.03 -5.96 8.72
N ALA A 183 -4.17 -5.97 9.40
CA ALA A 183 -5.38 -6.68 9.02
C ALA A 183 -6.45 -5.71 8.51
N ASP A 184 -7.46 -6.21 7.77
CA ASP A 184 -8.61 -5.42 7.29
C ASP A 184 -8.23 -4.08 6.61
N VAL A 185 -7.16 -4.11 5.83
CA VAL A 185 -6.66 -2.93 5.10
C VAL A 185 -7.56 -2.64 3.91
N LEU A 186 -8.14 -1.44 3.87
CA LEU A 186 -8.95 -0.99 2.74
C LEU A 186 -8.03 -0.34 1.67
N GLU A 187 -7.83 -1.04 0.56
CA GLU A 187 -7.03 -0.60 -0.59
C GLU A 187 -7.88 0.27 -1.56
N LEU A 188 -7.84 1.60 -1.42
CA LEU A 188 -8.68 2.51 -2.22
C LEU A 188 -8.42 2.44 -3.73
N HIS A 189 -7.17 2.20 -4.12
CA HIS A 189 -6.75 2.13 -5.52
C HIS A 189 -6.52 0.69 -5.99
N GLY A 190 -7.01 -0.30 -5.23
CA GLY A 190 -6.74 -1.71 -5.47
C GLY A 190 -5.28 -2.09 -5.20
N SER A 191 -4.78 -3.11 -5.89
CA SER A 191 -3.46 -3.66 -5.66
C SER A 191 -2.72 -4.02 -6.94
N THR A 192 -1.41 -3.79 -6.98
CA THR A 192 -0.54 -4.28 -8.06
C THR A 192 -0.27 -5.78 -7.98
N HIS A 193 -0.64 -6.42 -6.88
CA HIS A 193 -0.47 -7.86 -6.67
C HIS A 193 -1.57 -8.70 -7.31
N ASP A 194 -2.63 -8.06 -7.78
CA ASP A 194 -3.76 -8.69 -8.46
C ASP A 194 -3.84 -8.21 -9.92
N VAL A 195 -4.32 -9.09 -10.79
CA VAL A 195 -4.53 -8.79 -12.21
C VAL A 195 -5.93 -9.24 -12.59
N GLN A 196 -6.71 -8.32 -13.14
CA GLN A 196 -8.06 -8.58 -13.61
C GLN A 196 -8.12 -8.68 -15.13
N CYS A 197 -8.81 -9.70 -15.63
CA CYS A 197 -9.18 -9.79 -17.04
C CYS A 197 -10.33 -8.83 -17.33
N LEU A 198 -10.15 -7.94 -18.31
CA LEU A 198 -11.18 -6.96 -18.69
C LEU A 198 -12.38 -7.58 -19.42
N ALA A 199 -12.24 -8.77 -20.00
CA ALA A 199 -13.31 -9.43 -20.74
C ALA A 199 -14.28 -10.18 -19.83
N CYS A 200 -13.78 -10.88 -18.81
CA CYS A 200 -14.60 -11.74 -17.95
C CYS A 200 -14.53 -11.39 -16.46
N GLY A 201 -13.74 -10.39 -16.06
CA GLY A 201 -13.60 -9.97 -14.67
C GLY A 201 -12.77 -10.92 -13.79
N ALA A 202 -12.28 -12.05 -14.32
CA ALA A 202 -11.49 -13.01 -13.55
C ALA A 202 -10.22 -12.36 -12.99
N VAL A 203 -9.96 -12.59 -11.69
CA VAL A 203 -8.79 -12.06 -10.99
C VAL A 203 -7.76 -13.17 -10.81
N SER A 204 -6.48 -12.85 -11.06
CA SER A 204 -5.34 -13.74 -10.87
C SER A 204 -4.18 -13.02 -10.19
N CYS A 205 -3.33 -13.75 -9.49
CA CYS A 205 -2.19 -13.11 -8.82
C CYS A 205 -1.12 -12.64 -9.83
N ARG A 206 -0.56 -11.46 -9.59
CA ARG A 206 0.47 -10.84 -10.43
C ARG A 206 1.70 -11.71 -10.63
N ARG A 207 2.07 -12.51 -9.62
CA ARG A 207 3.19 -13.47 -9.67
C ARG A 207 2.95 -14.61 -10.68
N ARG A 208 1.70 -15.03 -10.89
CA ARG A 208 1.36 -16.03 -11.92
C ARG A 208 1.50 -15.41 -13.31
N LEU A 209 1.04 -14.17 -13.50
CA LEU A 209 1.23 -13.47 -14.77
C LEU A 209 2.73 -13.23 -15.04
N GLN A 210 3.52 -12.85 -14.04
CA GLN A 210 4.96 -12.63 -14.22
C GLN A 210 5.67 -13.85 -14.79
N ARG A 211 5.39 -15.05 -14.25
CA ARG A 211 5.96 -16.31 -14.76
C ARG A 211 5.55 -16.57 -16.20
N ARG A 212 4.25 -16.45 -16.51
CA ARG A 212 3.75 -16.62 -17.88
C ARG A 212 4.40 -15.67 -18.87
N LEU A 213 4.65 -14.42 -18.49
CA LEU A 213 5.34 -13.45 -19.35
C LEU A 213 6.83 -13.78 -19.53
N ALA A 214 7.47 -14.35 -18.50
CA ALA A 214 8.86 -14.79 -18.59
C ALA A 214 9.02 -16.01 -19.51
N ASP A 215 8.11 -16.99 -19.42
CA ASP A 215 8.16 -18.21 -20.24
C ASP A 215 7.93 -17.96 -21.75
N LEU A 216 7.40 -16.78 -22.11
CA LEU A 216 7.10 -16.39 -23.48
C LEU A 216 8.20 -15.51 -24.13
N ASN A 217 9.21 -15.09 -23.37
CA ASN A 217 10.35 -14.29 -23.84
C ASN A 217 11.62 -15.14 -23.88
#